data_AF-A0A950Y6N9-F1
#
_entry.id   AF-A0A950Y6N9-F1
#
_cell.length_a   1.000
_cell.length_b   1.000
_cell.length_c   1.000
_cell.angle_alpha   90.00
_cell.angle_beta   90.00
_cell.angle_gamma   90.00
#
_symmetry.space_group_name_H-M   'P 1'
#
loop_
_entity.id
_entity.type
_entity.pdbx_description
1 polymer ?
#
loop_
_entity_poly.entity_id
_entity_poly.type
_entity_poly.pdbx_seq_one_letter_code
_entity_poly.pdbx_strand_id
1 'polypeptide(L)'
;LGDRFGRRRMFSLGLAIFTVASLACGAAATPFELVLARLLQGVGAALMTPNVLSLIGVLYSGEDRVRALSVYGTVMGLAAVGGQLIGGVLMAVNPAGLGWRSCFLINVPIGVAALIMAPRVIPESREPAAPRLDRIGTLLATVALTAIVLPLLEGRQHGWPAWTWLSLAAAPVLVAGFVAQQQRFARSGGSPLVDLGLFRHRSFSGGLLTQLCFWAGQASFFVVLALYLQNGRGLHPLPAGLVFTILAVAYVAASMRAPALTVRYGRAVIAVGALVLASGHGLLLAAVSDVGITGSLAVLVPGLLLVGAGMGLVLAPLASTILQSLEPQRAGAASGMLTTMQNVGNALGVAVTGVIFFGAVHSGYAPAFELALAELAVLLVLVAALTRLLPGHGATARAVAP
;
A
#
# COMPACT_ATOMS: atom_id res chain seq x y z
N LEU A 1 10.28 17.49 4.05
CA LEU A 1 10.33 18.57 3.02
C LEU A 1 9.29 19.64 3.28
N GLY A 2 8.02 19.28 3.44
CA GLY A 2 6.92 20.22 3.77
C GLY A 2 7.23 21.14 4.94
N ASP A 3 7.65 20.58 6.08
CA ASP A 3 7.98 21.38 7.27
C ASP A 3 9.07 22.42 7.03
N ARG A 4 10.06 22.13 6.18
CA ARG A 4 11.20 23.01 5.93
C ARG A 4 10.93 24.07 4.86
N PHE A 5 10.27 23.68 3.78
CA PHE A 5 10.10 24.52 2.58
C PHE A 5 8.69 25.11 2.43
N GLY A 6 7.76 24.75 3.31
CA GLY A 6 6.36 25.13 3.26
C GLY A 6 5.48 23.95 2.86
N ARG A 7 4.49 23.60 3.70
CA ARG A 7 3.60 22.45 3.48
C ARG A 7 2.73 22.65 2.25
N ARG A 8 2.23 23.86 2.04
CA ARG A 8 1.41 24.20 0.86
C ARG A 8 2.25 24.20 -0.41
N ARG A 9 3.42 24.83 -0.39
CA ARG A 9 4.35 24.83 -1.53
C ARG A 9 4.69 23.41 -1.98
N MET A 10 5.04 22.53 -1.04
CA MET A 10 5.38 21.14 -1.35
C MET A 10 4.15 20.34 -1.81
N PHE A 11 2.98 20.56 -1.22
CA PHE A 11 1.72 19.99 -1.70
C PHE A 11 1.43 20.38 -3.15
N SER A 12 1.44 21.68 -3.48
CA SER A 12 1.19 22.19 -4.83
C SER A 12 2.24 21.72 -5.83
N LEU A 13 3.52 21.69 -5.45
CA LEU A 13 4.58 21.16 -6.30
C LEU A 13 4.39 19.67 -6.59
N GLY A 14 4.08 18.87 -5.56
CA GLY A 14 3.80 17.44 -5.72
C GLY A 14 2.60 17.19 -6.62
N LEU A 15 1.52 17.96 -6.43
CA LEU A 15 0.33 17.91 -7.26
C LEU A 15 0.61 18.29 -8.72
N ALA A 16 1.43 19.33 -8.96
CA ALA A 16 1.82 19.73 -10.31
C ALA A 16 2.63 18.64 -11.01
N ILE A 17 3.64 18.07 -10.31
CA ILE A 17 4.43 16.95 -10.83
C ILE A 17 3.53 15.75 -11.14
N PHE A 18 2.62 15.39 -10.23
CA PHE A 18 1.68 14.28 -10.42
C PHE A 18 0.77 14.51 -11.62
N THR A 19 0.26 15.74 -11.80
CA THR A 19 -0.64 16.11 -12.90
C THR A 19 0.07 16.04 -14.25
N VAL A 20 1.26 16.63 -14.36
CA VAL A 20 2.08 16.58 -15.58
C VAL A 20 2.53 15.15 -15.88
N ALA A 21 2.94 14.39 -14.88
CA ALA A 21 3.30 12.98 -15.04
C ALA A 21 2.10 12.13 -15.47
N SER A 22 0.89 12.44 -15.00
CA SER A 22 -0.34 11.76 -15.43
C SER A 22 -0.65 12.06 -16.90
N LEU A 23 -0.44 13.30 -17.35
CA LEU A 23 -0.52 13.65 -18.77
C LEU A 23 0.51 12.88 -19.60
N ALA A 24 1.76 12.81 -19.12
CA ALA A 24 2.82 12.03 -19.77
C ALA A 24 2.49 10.53 -19.84
N CYS A 25 1.87 9.94 -18.81
CA CYS A 25 1.39 8.56 -18.84
C CYS A 25 0.31 8.36 -19.93
N GLY A 26 -0.60 9.32 -20.08
CA GLY A 26 -1.62 9.29 -21.14
C GLY A 26 -1.02 9.44 -22.53
N ALA A 27 0.07 10.19 -22.67
CA ALA A 27 0.77 10.40 -23.94
C ALA A 27 1.82 9.31 -24.27
N ALA A 28 2.11 8.40 -23.34
CA ALA A 28 3.16 7.40 -23.52
C ALA A 28 2.90 6.50 -24.73
N ALA A 29 3.90 6.39 -25.60
CA ALA A 29 3.90 5.53 -26.78
C ALA A 29 4.59 4.19 -26.49
N THR A 30 5.57 4.18 -25.59
CA THR A 30 6.35 2.98 -25.24
C THR A 30 6.18 2.57 -23.78
N PRO A 31 6.35 1.27 -23.43
CA PRO A 31 6.35 0.82 -22.03
C PRO A 31 7.39 1.56 -21.17
N PHE A 32 8.56 1.87 -21.75
CA PHE A 32 9.62 2.59 -21.05
C PHE A 32 9.21 4.04 -20.70
N GLU A 33 8.61 4.77 -21.64
CA GLU A 33 8.06 6.11 -21.36
C GLU A 33 6.99 6.06 -20.26
N LEU A 34 6.12 5.06 -20.29
CA LEU A 34 5.10 4.88 -19.27
C LEU A 34 5.73 4.64 -17.89
N VAL A 35 6.79 3.82 -17.82
CA VAL A 35 7.54 3.57 -16.57
C VAL A 35 8.19 4.87 -16.07
N LEU A 36 8.85 5.64 -16.93
CA LEU A 36 9.46 6.92 -16.54
C LEU A 36 8.41 7.93 -16.04
N ALA A 37 7.28 8.03 -16.74
CA ALA A 37 6.17 8.89 -16.33
C ALA A 37 5.58 8.44 -14.99
N ARG A 38 5.46 7.13 -14.75
CA ARG A 38 5.03 6.56 -13.45
C ARG A 38 6.03 6.84 -12.33
N LEU A 39 7.33 6.81 -12.60
CA LEU A 39 8.35 7.20 -11.62
C LEU A 39 8.17 8.66 -11.20
N LEU A 40 7.98 9.57 -12.16
CA LEU A 40 7.67 10.98 -11.88
C LEU A 40 6.34 11.14 -11.12
N GLN A 41 5.32 10.36 -11.48
CA GLN A 41 4.04 10.35 -10.79
C GLN A 41 4.19 9.92 -9.32
N GLY A 42 5.03 8.91 -9.06
CA GLY A 42 5.41 8.46 -7.72
C GLY A 42 6.12 9.55 -6.91
N VAL A 43 7.04 10.30 -7.54
CA VAL A 43 7.70 11.45 -6.89
C VAL A 43 6.68 12.54 -6.52
N GLY A 44 5.76 12.87 -7.42
CA GLY A 44 4.67 13.81 -7.16
C GLY A 44 3.79 13.37 -5.98
N ALA A 45 3.39 12.10 -5.97
CA ALA A 45 2.60 11.51 -4.89
C ALA A 45 3.34 11.53 -3.54
N ALA A 46 4.62 11.14 -3.53
CA ALA A 46 5.44 11.13 -2.32
C ALA A 46 5.65 12.54 -1.73
N LEU A 47 5.70 13.56 -2.60
CA LEU A 47 5.78 14.95 -2.17
C LEU A 47 4.42 15.48 -1.68
N MET A 48 3.31 15.04 -2.26
CA MET A 48 1.97 15.55 -1.97
C MET A 48 1.34 14.92 -0.71
N THR A 49 1.29 13.59 -0.64
CA THR A 49 0.51 12.82 0.36
C THR A 49 0.81 13.17 1.82
N PRO A 50 2.07 13.20 2.29
CA PRO A 50 2.35 13.47 3.71
C PRO A 50 1.97 14.90 4.14
N ASN A 51 1.89 15.83 3.20
CA ASN A 51 1.50 17.21 3.49
C ASN A 51 0.01 17.34 3.84
N VAL A 52 -0.86 16.44 3.38
CA VAL A 52 -2.31 16.50 3.66
C VAL A 52 -2.58 16.34 5.15
N LEU A 53 -2.06 15.28 5.78
CA LEU A 53 -2.19 15.07 7.22
C LEU A 53 -1.54 16.17 8.05
N SER A 54 -0.40 16.68 7.57
CA SER A 54 0.32 17.78 8.22
C SER A 54 -0.44 19.11 8.15
N LEU A 55 -1.14 19.37 7.04
CA LEU A 55 -2.01 20.54 6.88
C LEU A 55 -3.25 20.42 7.76
N ILE A 56 -3.90 19.25 7.82
CA ILE A 56 -5.03 19.01 8.73
C ILE A 56 -4.63 19.29 10.18
N GLY A 57 -3.45 18.84 10.60
CA GLY A 57 -2.96 19.04 11.96
C GLY A 57 -2.64 20.49 12.33
N VAL A 58 -2.41 21.39 11.36
CA VAL A 58 -2.17 22.83 11.61
C VAL A 58 -3.41 23.67 11.40
N LEU A 59 -4.29 23.29 10.47
CA LEU A 59 -5.49 24.05 10.13
C LEU A 59 -6.62 23.84 11.13
N TYR A 60 -6.70 22.66 11.75
CA TYR A 60 -7.81 22.27 12.60
C TYR A 60 -7.31 21.83 13.99
N SER A 61 -8.07 22.21 15.02
CA SER A 61 -7.85 21.83 16.41
C SER A 61 -9.13 21.24 17.03
N GLY A 62 -8.99 20.55 18.17
CA GLY A 62 -10.13 19.99 18.90
C GLY A 62 -11.05 19.10 18.06
N GLU A 63 -12.36 19.32 18.16
CA GLU A 63 -13.39 18.56 17.46
C GLU A 63 -13.31 18.70 15.94
N ASP A 64 -12.94 19.88 15.43
CA ASP A 64 -12.84 20.12 13.98
C ASP A 64 -11.73 19.28 13.35
N ARG A 65 -10.64 19.01 14.10
CA ARG A 65 -9.59 18.10 13.65
C ARG A 65 -10.09 16.67 13.52
N VAL A 66 -10.91 16.21 14.47
CA VAL A 66 -11.52 14.86 14.41
C VAL A 66 -12.46 14.76 13.21
N ARG A 67 -13.28 15.79 12.95
CA ARG A 67 -14.14 15.86 11.76
C ARG A 67 -13.32 15.85 10.46
N ALA A 68 -12.26 16.65 10.37
CA ALA A 68 -11.40 16.70 9.20
C ALA A 68 -10.70 15.35 8.93
N LEU A 69 -10.21 14.67 9.97
CA LEU A 69 -9.63 13.33 9.86
C LEU A 69 -10.67 12.28 9.45
N SER A 70 -11.91 12.39 9.93
CA SER A 70 -13.02 11.51 9.53
C SER A 70 -13.38 11.68 8.05
N VAL A 71 -13.46 12.92 7.56
CA VAL A 71 -13.67 13.22 6.13
C VAL A 71 -12.52 12.66 5.30
N TYR A 72 -11.26 12.89 5.72
CA TYR A 72 -10.09 12.35 5.03
C TYR A 72 -10.13 10.82 4.93
N GLY A 73 -10.45 10.12 6.04
CA GLY A 73 -10.60 8.67 6.06
C GLY A 73 -11.73 8.17 5.16
N THR A 74 -12.86 8.88 5.14
CA THR A 74 -14.01 8.57 4.27
C THR A 74 -13.63 8.71 2.79
N VAL A 75 -12.94 9.78 2.41
CA VAL A 75 -12.46 9.99 1.04
C VAL A 75 -11.45 8.90 0.64
N MET A 76 -10.53 8.53 1.52
CA MET A 76 -9.58 7.44 1.26
C MET A 76 -10.29 6.10 1.07
N GLY A 77 -11.32 5.81 1.87
CA GLY A 77 -12.15 4.61 1.72
C GLY A 77 -12.90 4.60 0.39
N LEU A 78 -13.58 5.71 0.06
CA LEU A 78 -14.29 5.87 -1.22
C LEU A 78 -13.33 5.78 -2.41
N ALA A 79 -12.10 6.30 -2.31
CA ALA A 79 -11.10 6.19 -3.35
C ALA A 79 -10.65 4.74 -3.57
N ALA A 80 -10.50 3.95 -2.50
CA ALA A 80 -10.14 2.54 -2.60
C ALA A 80 -11.21 1.70 -3.32
N VAL A 81 -12.50 1.95 -3.06
CA VAL A 81 -13.62 1.28 -3.74
C VAL A 81 -13.85 1.83 -5.14
N GLY A 82 -13.90 3.16 -5.22
CA GLY A 82 -14.22 3.91 -6.42
C GLY A 82 -13.15 3.76 -7.50
N GLY A 83 -11.88 3.58 -7.14
CA GLY A 83 -10.79 3.45 -8.12
C GLY A 83 -11.02 2.34 -9.14
N GLN A 84 -11.44 1.16 -8.69
CA GLN A 84 -11.69 0.03 -9.60
C GLN A 84 -12.97 0.21 -10.41
N LEU A 85 -14.03 0.77 -9.80
CA LEU A 85 -15.28 1.07 -10.50
C LEU A 85 -15.07 2.14 -11.58
N ILE A 86 -14.44 3.26 -11.22
CA ILE A 86 -14.11 4.35 -12.13
C ILE A 86 -13.18 3.85 -13.23
N GLY A 87 -12.16 3.05 -12.89
CA GLY A 87 -11.28 2.42 -13.87
C GLY A 87 -12.03 1.53 -14.86
N GLY A 88 -12.93 0.67 -14.37
CA GLY A 88 -13.79 -0.19 -15.20
C GLY A 88 -14.74 0.61 -16.10
N VAL A 89 -15.35 1.67 -15.57
CA VAL A 89 -16.23 2.57 -16.34
C VAL A 89 -15.44 3.31 -17.42
N LEU A 90 -14.28 3.88 -17.10
CA LEU A 90 -13.43 4.57 -18.06
C LEU A 90 -12.99 3.65 -19.21
N MET A 91 -12.62 2.42 -18.88
CA MET A 91 -12.28 1.38 -19.87
C MET A 91 -13.49 0.98 -20.73
N ALA A 92 -14.69 0.92 -20.14
CA ALA A 92 -15.91 0.55 -20.86
C ALA A 92 -16.44 1.67 -21.77
N VAL A 93 -16.46 2.91 -21.28
CA VAL A 93 -16.88 4.09 -22.06
C VAL A 93 -15.88 4.41 -23.16
N ASN A 94 -14.60 4.11 -22.93
CA ASN A 94 -13.50 4.32 -23.87
C ASN A 94 -13.54 5.73 -24.52
N PRO A 95 -13.51 6.80 -23.72
CA PRO A 95 -13.68 8.15 -24.22
C PRO A 95 -12.62 8.46 -25.29
N ALA A 96 -13.08 8.88 -26.47
CA ALA A 96 -12.22 9.20 -27.63
C ALA A 96 -11.27 8.06 -28.06
N GLY A 97 -11.58 6.79 -27.76
CA GLY A 97 -10.73 5.65 -28.13
C GLY A 97 -9.42 5.58 -27.33
N LEU A 98 -9.31 6.31 -26.22
CA LEU A 98 -8.08 6.42 -25.43
C LEU A 98 -7.72 5.13 -24.65
N GLY A 99 -8.68 4.22 -24.48
CA GLY A 99 -8.53 2.97 -23.73
C GLY A 99 -8.03 3.23 -22.32
N TRP A 100 -6.98 2.51 -21.91
CA TRP A 100 -6.35 2.62 -20.59
C TRP A 100 -5.76 4.01 -20.29
N ARG A 101 -5.46 4.83 -21.31
CA ARG A 101 -4.89 6.17 -21.12
C ARG A 101 -5.86 7.09 -20.38
N SER A 102 -7.16 6.86 -20.53
CA SER A 102 -8.21 7.61 -19.84
C SER A 102 -8.07 7.52 -18.31
N CYS A 103 -7.60 6.39 -17.77
CA CYS A 103 -7.35 6.19 -16.34
C CYS A 103 -6.25 7.11 -15.78
N PHE A 104 -5.35 7.59 -16.65
CA PHE A 104 -4.33 8.59 -16.27
C PHE A 104 -4.82 10.01 -16.50
N LEU A 105 -5.46 10.23 -17.65
CA LEU A 105 -5.90 11.56 -18.07
C LEU A 105 -7.02 12.12 -17.20
N ILE A 106 -7.83 11.29 -16.55
CA ILE A 106 -8.83 11.74 -15.56
C ILE A 106 -8.21 12.55 -14.42
N ASN A 107 -6.95 12.29 -14.06
CA ASN A 107 -6.25 13.02 -13.01
C ASN A 107 -5.90 14.46 -13.44
N VAL A 108 -5.80 14.74 -14.74
CA VAL A 108 -5.38 16.03 -15.26
C VAL A 108 -6.38 17.14 -14.93
N PRO A 109 -7.68 17.06 -15.29
CA PRO A 109 -8.63 18.12 -14.95
C PRO A 109 -8.80 18.29 -13.43
N ILE A 110 -8.78 17.19 -12.68
CA ILE A 110 -8.87 17.21 -11.22
C ILE A 110 -7.65 17.91 -10.61
N GLY A 111 -6.45 17.56 -11.07
CA GLY A 111 -5.19 18.13 -10.62
C GLY A 111 -5.08 19.62 -10.92
N VAL A 112 -5.48 20.04 -12.13
CA VAL A 112 -5.53 21.46 -12.52
C VAL A 112 -6.52 22.24 -11.63
N ALA A 113 -7.74 21.74 -11.43
CA ALA A 113 -8.71 22.39 -10.57
C ALA A 113 -8.19 22.52 -9.13
N ALA A 114 -7.58 21.46 -8.59
CA ALA A 114 -6.99 21.47 -7.25
C ALA A 114 -5.78 22.42 -7.14
N LEU A 115 -4.93 22.53 -8.17
CA LEU A 115 -3.82 23.49 -8.21
C LEU A 115 -4.30 24.94 -8.20
N ILE A 116 -5.38 25.22 -8.94
CA ILE A 116 -6.02 26.54 -8.98
C ILE A 116 -6.63 26.90 -7.61
N MET A 117 -7.20 25.93 -6.90
CA MET A 117 -7.83 26.13 -5.60
C MET A 117 -6.83 26.18 -4.42
N ALA A 118 -5.75 25.41 -4.48
CA ALA A 118 -4.77 25.27 -3.40
C ALA A 118 -4.27 26.61 -2.81
N PRO A 119 -3.83 27.62 -3.61
CA PRO A 119 -3.34 28.88 -3.03
C PRO A 119 -4.43 29.73 -2.38
N ARG A 120 -5.70 29.52 -2.75
CA ARG A 120 -6.85 30.28 -2.21
C ARG A 120 -7.38 29.70 -0.90
N VAL A 121 -7.32 28.38 -0.76
CA VAL A 121 -7.92 27.66 0.37
C VAL A 121 -6.87 27.24 1.41
N ILE A 122 -5.63 27.00 0.98
CA ILE A 122 -4.58 26.51 1.86
C ILE A 122 -3.66 27.68 2.25
N PRO A 123 -3.50 28.00 3.54
CA PRO A 123 -2.50 28.94 4.01
C PRO A 123 -1.11 28.30 4.01
N GLU A 124 -0.06 29.13 3.92
CA GLU A 124 1.31 28.62 4.04
C GLU A 124 1.65 28.32 5.49
N SER A 125 2.29 27.17 5.74
CA SER A 125 2.81 26.82 7.06
C SER A 125 4.17 26.12 6.93
N ARG A 126 5.07 26.43 7.86
CA ARG A 126 6.43 25.88 7.93
C ARG A 126 6.85 25.74 9.39
N GLU A 127 7.73 24.79 9.67
CA GLU A 127 8.33 24.56 10.98
C GLU A 127 9.69 25.27 11.05
N PRO A 128 9.87 26.30 11.88
CA PRO A 128 11.14 27.05 11.97
C PRO A 128 12.33 26.17 12.39
N ALA A 129 12.07 25.14 13.21
CA ALA A 129 13.07 24.22 13.73
C ALA A 129 13.16 22.90 12.94
N ALA A 130 12.77 22.88 11.67
CA ALA A 130 12.75 21.66 10.86
C ALA A 130 14.13 20.95 10.82
N PRO A 131 14.20 19.63 11.08
CA PRO A 131 15.45 18.87 11.08
C PRO A 131 16.24 18.96 9.77
N ARG A 132 17.55 18.67 9.84
CA ARG A 132 18.40 18.55 8.66
C ARG A 132 18.00 17.34 7.83
N LEU A 133 17.99 17.49 6.50
CA LEU A 133 17.65 16.42 5.58
C LEU A 133 18.80 15.41 5.49
N ASP A 134 18.48 14.13 5.73
CA ASP A 134 19.40 13.03 5.53
C ASP A 134 19.45 12.60 4.04
N ARG A 135 20.16 13.40 3.24
CA ARG A 135 20.28 13.20 1.79
C ARG A 135 20.98 11.89 1.44
N ILE A 136 22.07 11.58 2.16
CA ILE A 136 22.88 10.39 1.91
C ILE A 136 22.09 9.15 2.32
N GLY A 137 21.45 9.16 3.50
CA GLY A 137 20.59 8.06 3.95
C GLY A 137 19.42 7.82 3.01
N THR A 138 18.79 8.89 2.51
CA THR A 138 17.71 8.77 1.52
C THR A 138 18.21 8.17 0.21
N LEU A 139 19.37 8.59 -0.31
CA LEU A 139 19.95 8.02 -1.52
C LEU A 139 20.29 6.54 -1.34
N LEU A 140 20.96 6.18 -0.24
CA LEU A 140 21.32 4.80 0.06
C LEU A 140 20.08 3.91 0.21
N ALA A 141 19.05 4.38 0.91
CA ALA A 141 17.79 3.66 1.05
C ALA A 141 17.12 3.43 -0.30
N THR A 142 17.02 4.47 -1.15
CA THR A 142 16.45 4.35 -2.49
C THR A 142 17.22 3.34 -3.33
N VAL A 143 18.55 3.44 -3.40
CA VAL A 143 19.37 2.53 -4.20
C VAL A 143 19.31 1.10 -3.66
N ALA A 144 19.34 0.91 -2.34
CA ALA A 144 19.20 -0.40 -1.71
C ALA A 144 17.85 -1.05 -2.03
N LEU A 145 16.75 -0.30 -1.87
CA LEU A 145 15.41 -0.80 -2.16
C LEU A 145 15.23 -1.09 -3.65
N THR A 146 15.74 -0.24 -4.54
CA THR A 146 15.73 -0.50 -5.99
C THR A 146 16.53 -1.76 -6.32
N ALA A 147 17.71 -1.95 -5.73
CA ALA A 147 18.55 -3.13 -5.96
C ALA A 147 17.90 -4.44 -5.48
N ILE A 148 16.94 -4.37 -4.55
CA ILE A 148 16.15 -5.52 -4.08
C ILE A 148 14.92 -5.73 -4.96
N VAL A 149 14.11 -4.68 -5.14
CA VAL A 149 12.76 -4.79 -5.69
C VAL A 149 12.77 -4.90 -7.22
N LEU A 150 13.59 -4.11 -7.91
CA LEU A 150 13.65 -4.09 -9.37
C LEU A 150 13.98 -5.46 -10.00
N PRO A 151 15.05 -6.16 -9.56
CA PRO A 151 15.37 -7.46 -10.15
C PRO A 151 14.32 -8.53 -9.88
N LEU A 152 13.58 -8.45 -8.77
CA LEU A 152 12.54 -9.42 -8.46
C LEU A 152 11.28 -9.21 -9.32
N LEU A 153 10.96 -7.97 -9.67
CA LEU A 153 9.84 -7.66 -10.57
C LEU A 153 10.16 -7.96 -12.04
N GLU A 154 11.32 -7.51 -12.51
CA GLU A 154 11.68 -7.56 -13.95
C GLU A 154 12.47 -8.81 -14.33
N GLY A 155 13.10 -9.47 -13.35
CA GLY A 155 14.02 -10.56 -13.60
C GLY A 155 13.37 -11.72 -14.33
N ARG A 156 12.17 -12.14 -13.92
CA ARG A 156 11.44 -13.21 -14.63
C ARG A 156 11.11 -12.82 -16.07
N GLN A 157 10.65 -11.59 -16.32
CA GLN A 157 10.22 -11.16 -17.65
C GLN A 157 11.40 -11.10 -18.64
N HIS A 158 12.59 -10.79 -18.13
CA HIS A 158 13.82 -10.69 -18.92
C HIS A 158 14.68 -11.95 -18.89
N GLY A 159 14.23 -13.05 -18.27
CA GLY A 159 14.96 -14.32 -18.22
C GLY A 159 16.16 -14.33 -17.24
N TRP A 160 16.07 -13.58 -16.15
CA TRP A 160 17.09 -13.45 -15.09
C TRP A 160 18.48 -13.02 -15.61
N PRO A 161 18.56 -11.87 -16.29
CA PRO A 161 19.83 -11.37 -16.83
C PRO A 161 20.84 -11.04 -15.72
N ALA A 162 22.13 -11.02 -16.03
CA ALA A 162 23.21 -10.86 -15.05
C ALA A 162 23.06 -9.63 -14.12
N TRP A 163 22.48 -8.52 -14.61
CA TRP A 163 22.25 -7.32 -13.79
C TRP A 163 21.30 -7.58 -12.61
N THR A 164 20.40 -8.57 -12.71
CA THR A 164 19.46 -8.92 -11.63
C THR A 164 20.20 -9.53 -10.46
N TRP A 165 21.06 -10.52 -10.72
CA TRP A 165 21.92 -11.15 -9.74
C TRP A 165 22.91 -10.18 -9.13
N LEU A 166 23.51 -9.30 -9.95
CA LEU A 166 24.43 -8.28 -9.45
C LEU A 166 23.73 -7.29 -8.53
N SER A 167 22.49 -6.88 -8.86
CA SER A 167 21.69 -5.99 -8.01
C SER A 167 21.36 -6.65 -6.67
N LEU A 168 20.92 -7.91 -6.69
CA LEU A 168 20.64 -8.69 -5.48
C LEU A 168 21.91 -8.93 -4.64
N ALA A 169 23.05 -9.16 -5.27
CA ALA A 169 24.34 -9.32 -4.58
C ALA A 169 24.85 -7.99 -3.97
N ALA A 170 24.55 -6.85 -4.61
CA ALA A 170 24.88 -5.52 -4.10
C ALA A 170 23.96 -5.08 -2.95
N ALA A 171 22.73 -5.58 -2.88
CA ALA A 171 21.74 -5.17 -1.89
C ALA A 171 22.21 -5.31 -0.42
N PRO A 172 22.81 -6.43 0.04
CA PRO A 172 23.34 -6.53 1.40
C PRO A 172 24.38 -5.46 1.72
N VAL A 173 25.26 -5.13 0.76
CA VAL A 173 26.29 -4.11 0.91
C VAL A 173 25.67 -2.72 1.03
N LEU A 174 24.68 -2.41 0.18
CA LEU A 174 23.94 -1.14 0.21
C LEU A 174 23.13 -0.98 1.49
N VAL A 175 22.49 -2.04 1.97
CA VAL A 175 21.76 -2.05 3.25
C VAL A 175 22.73 -1.87 4.42
N ALA A 176 23.87 -2.55 4.42
CA ALA A 176 24.90 -2.38 5.45
C ALA A 176 25.45 -0.93 5.45
N GLY A 177 25.70 -0.37 4.26
CA GLY A 177 26.10 1.02 4.08
C GLY A 177 25.06 2.01 4.61
N PHE A 178 23.78 1.77 4.32
CA PHE A 178 22.66 2.54 4.86
C PHE A 178 22.64 2.48 6.39
N VAL A 179 22.70 1.28 6.99
CA VAL A 179 22.70 1.09 8.45
C VAL A 179 23.88 1.81 9.09
N ALA A 180 25.09 1.66 8.55
CA ALA A 180 26.29 2.34 9.05
C ALA A 180 26.16 3.87 8.97
N GLN A 181 25.60 4.39 7.87
CA GLN A 181 25.39 5.82 7.69
C GLN A 181 24.33 6.37 8.66
N GLN A 182 23.22 5.65 8.88
CA GLN A 182 22.19 6.04 9.84
C GLN A 182 22.76 6.10 11.27
N GLN A 183 23.54 5.10 11.68
CA GLN A 183 24.20 5.09 12.99
C GLN A 183 25.17 6.26 13.15
N ARG A 184 25.97 6.53 12.12
CA ARG A 184 26.93 7.65 12.14
C ARG A 184 26.22 9.00 12.21
N PHE A 185 25.15 9.18 11.44
CA PHE A 185 24.40 10.43 11.40
C PHE A 185 23.70 10.69 12.74
N ALA A 186 23.12 9.66 13.36
CA ALA A 186 22.55 9.72 14.70
C ALA A 186 23.59 10.13 15.75
N ARG A 187 24.79 9.52 15.74
CA ARG A 187 25.90 9.86 16.66
C ARG A 187 26.40 11.29 16.50
N SER A 188 26.31 11.85 15.30
CA SER A 188 26.71 13.24 15.02
C SER A 188 25.65 14.29 15.39
N GLY A 189 24.58 13.91 16.09
CA GLY A 189 23.47 14.81 16.46
C GLY A 189 22.52 15.14 15.29
N GLY A 190 22.57 14.34 14.22
CA GLY A 190 21.65 14.42 13.09
C GLY A 190 20.27 13.83 13.42
N SER A 191 19.31 14.02 12.51
CA SER A 191 17.99 13.40 12.56
C SER A 191 17.93 12.30 11.49
N PRO A 192 18.29 11.05 11.83
CA PRO A 192 18.32 9.94 10.87
C PRO A 192 16.94 9.67 10.28
N LEU A 193 16.91 9.22 9.04
CA LEU A 193 15.68 8.79 8.36
C LEU A 193 15.01 7.64 9.11
N VAL A 194 15.81 6.71 9.63
CA VAL A 194 15.37 5.53 10.37
C VAL A 194 16.06 5.51 11.73
N ASP A 195 15.26 5.57 12.80
CA ASP A 195 15.76 5.30 14.14
C ASP A 195 15.99 3.80 14.32
N LEU A 196 17.24 3.37 14.13
CA LEU A 196 17.64 1.97 14.26
C LEU A 196 17.44 1.41 15.68
N GLY A 197 17.31 2.28 16.69
CA GLY A 197 16.96 1.87 18.06
C GLY A 197 15.59 1.19 18.13
N LEU A 198 14.67 1.53 17.23
CA LEU A 198 13.34 0.93 17.16
C LEU A 198 13.38 -0.58 16.89
N PHE A 199 14.35 -1.06 16.10
CA PHE A 199 14.48 -2.49 15.80
C PHE A 199 14.90 -3.35 16.99
N ARG A 200 15.40 -2.73 18.07
CA ARG A 200 15.68 -3.43 19.34
C ARG A 200 14.39 -3.85 20.04
N HIS A 201 13.27 -3.18 19.78
CA HIS A 201 11.97 -3.57 20.30
C HIS A 201 11.38 -4.69 19.43
N ARG A 202 11.29 -5.90 20.01
CA ARG A 202 10.71 -7.07 19.34
C ARG A 202 9.31 -6.80 18.77
N SER A 203 8.50 -6.00 19.48
CA SER A 203 7.16 -5.62 19.03
C SER A 203 7.15 -4.77 17.77
N PHE A 204 8.12 -3.88 17.64
CA PHE A 204 8.26 -3.02 16.46
C PHE A 204 8.73 -3.83 15.25
N SER A 205 9.82 -4.61 15.41
CA SER A 205 10.34 -5.46 14.34
C SER A 205 9.34 -6.53 13.89
N GLY A 206 8.64 -7.17 14.84
CA GLY A 206 7.57 -8.11 14.55
C GLY A 206 6.39 -7.44 13.84
N GLY A 207 6.06 -6.21 14.21
CA GLY A 207 5.05 -5.40 13.53
C GLY A 207 5.42 -5.06 12.09
N LEU A 208 6.66 -4.61 11.83
CA LEU A 208 7.14 -4.35 10.48
C LEU A 208 7.15 -5.62 9.61
N LEU A 209 7.53 -6.76 10.18
CA LEU A 209 7.48 -8.04 9.46
C LEU A 209 6.03 -8.47 9.16
N THR A 210 5.11 -8.28 10.11
CA THR A 210 3.68 -8.54 9.91
C THR A 210 3.10 -7.64 8.82
N GLN A 211 3.47 -6.35 8.81
CA GLN A 211 3.12 -5.38 7.78
C GLN A 211 3.64 -5.83 6.40
N LEU A 212 4.92 -6.20 6.30
CA LEU A 212 5.52 -6.68 5.06
C LEU A 212 4.77 -7.90 4.49
N CYS A 213 4.53 -8.92 5.31
CA CYS A 213 3.82 -10.14 4.91
C CYS A 213 2.37 -9.86 4.51
N PHE A 214 1.65 -9.03 5.25
CA PHE A 214 0.26 -8.69 4.93
C PHE A 214 0.14 -7.97 3.59
N TRP A 215 0.99 -6.97 3.32
CA TRP A 215 0.97 -6.24 2.06
C TRP A 215 1.50 -7.05 0.88
N ALA A 216 2.42 -8.00 1.12
CA ALA A 216 2.78 -8.99 0.10
C ALA A 216 1.58 -9.83 -0.36
N GLY A 217 0.63 -10.14 0.52
CA GLY A 217 -0.59 -10.83 0.11
C GLY A 217 -1.58 -9.91 -0.63
N GLN A 218 -1.68 -8.65 -0.19
CA GLN A 218 -2.76 -7.76 -0.64
C GLN A 218 -2.66 -7.41 -2.13
N ALA A 219 -1.57 -6.77 -2.59
CA ALA A 219 -1.46 -6.37 -4.00
C ALA A 219 -1.55 -7.58 -4.94
N SER A 220 -0.94 -8.69 -4.54
CA SER A 220 -0.94 -9.97 -5.26
C SER A 220 -2.35 -10.49 -5.51
N PHE A 221 -3.19 -10.53 -4.46
CA PHE A 221 -4.57 -10.97 -4.55
C PHE A 221 -5.36 -10.16 -5.60
N PHE A 222 -5.25 -8.83 -5.57
CA PHE A 222 -5.94 -7.97 -6.54
C PHE A 222 -5.50 -8.25 -7.97
N VAL A 223 -4.20 -8.47 -8.20
CA VAL A 223 -3.66 -8.82 -9.52
C VAL A 223 -4.19 -10.17 -9.99
N VAL A 224 -4.04 -11.23 -9.19
CA VAL A 224 -4.44 -12.58 -9.63
C VAL A 224 -5.95 -12.72 -9.78
N LEU A 225 -6.75 -12.06 -8.93
CA LEU A 225 -8.20 -12.02 -9.10
C LEU A 225 -8.60 -11.28 -10.39
N ALA A 226 -7.95 -10.16 -10.70
CA ALA A 226 -8.22 -9.43 -11.94
C ALA A 226 -7.87 -10.27 -13.18
N LEU A 227 -6.72 -10.97 -13.18
CA LEU A 227 -6.32 -11.87 -14.26
C LEU A 227 -7.29 -13.05 -14.40
N TYR A 228 -7.70 -13.67 -13.29
CA TYR A 228 -8.69 -14.74 -13.32
C TYR A 228 -10.05 -14.26 -13.89
N LEU A 229 -10.55 -13.10 -13.45
CA LEU A 229 -11.83 -12.57 -13.92
C LEU A 229 -11.80 -12.09 -15.38
N GLN A 230 -10.72 -11.44 -15.82
CA GLN A 230 -10.68 -10.87 -17.17
C GLN A 230 -10.09 -11.85 -18.20
N ASN A 231 -8.93 -12.43 -17.92
CA ASN A 231 -8.27 -13.35 -18.86
C ASN A 231 -8.79 -14.78 -18.74
N GLY A 232 -9.10 -15.24 -17.52
CA GLY A 232 -9.65 -16.58 -17.30
C GLY A 232 -11.14 -16.70 -17.64
N ARG A 233 -11.97 -15.85 -17.01
CA ARG A 233 -13.43 -15.83 -17.20
C ARG A 233 -13.89 -15.04 -18.42
N GLY A 234 -13.00 -14.30 -19.08
CA GLY A 234 -13.35 -13.48 -20.25
C GLY A 234 -14.24 -12.26 -19.92
N LEU A 235 -14.31 -11.84 -18.65
CA LEU A 235 -15.16 -10.71 -18.28
C LEU A 235 -14.59 -9.40 -18.83
N HIS A 236 -15.49 -8.55 -19.32
CA HIS A 236 -15.14 -7.17 -19.62
C HIS A 236 -14.75 -6.40 -18.34
N PRO A 237 -14.00 -5.29 -18.46
CA PRO A 237 -13.48 -4.54 -17.31
C PRO A 237 -14.54 -4.08 -16.30
N LEU A 238 -15.74 -3.68 -16.78
CA LEU A 238 -16.81 -3.20 -15.90
C LEU A 238 -17.40 -4.33 -15.02
N PRO A 239 -17.86 -5.47 -15.57
CA PRO A 239 -18.25 -6.63 -14.76
C PRO A 239 -17.16 -7.11 -13.79
N ALA A 240 -15.91 -7.15 -14.23
CA ALA A 240 -14.79 -7.50 -13.36
C ALA A 240 -14.64 -6.49 -12.20
N GLY A 241 -14.78 -5.19 -12.48
CA GLY A 241 -14.76 -4.13 -11.48
C GLY A 241 -15.90 -4.23 -10.46
N LEU A 242 -17.10 -4.63 -10.89
CA LEU A 242 -18.23 -4.89 -9.99
C LEU A 242 -17.94 -6.02 -9.00
N VAL A 243 -17.20 -7.05 -9.38
CA VAL A 243 -16.81 -8.12 -8.46
C VAL A 243 -15.96 -7.59 -7.30
N PHE A 244 -15.05 -6.64 -7.56
CA PHE A 244 -14.25 -5.99 -6.52
C PHE A 244 -15.08 -5.16 -5.54
N THR A 245 -16.25 -4.66 -5.96
CA THR A 245 -17.14 -3.89 -5.07
C THR A 245 -17.67 -4.72 -3.91
N ILE A 246 -17.87 -6.04 -4.11
CA ILE A 246 -18.33 -6.96 -3.05
C ILE A 246 -17.30 -6.99 -1.90
N LEU A 247 -16.03 -7.15 -2.26
CA LEU A 247 -14.91 -7.13 -1.32
C LEU A 247 -14.83 -5.77 -0.62
N ALA A 248 -14.95 -4.68 -1.38
CA ALA A 248 -14.92 -3.32 -0.84
C ALA A 248 -16.02 -3.05 0.19
N VAL A 249 -17.25 -3.49 -0.05
CA VAL A 249 -18.37 -3.33 0.89
C VAL A 249 -18.08 -4.07 2.21
N ALA A 250 -17.64 -5.32 2.13
CA ALA A 250 -17.27 -6.08 3.33
C ALA A 250 -16.08 -5.47 4.07
N TYR A 251 -15.09 -4.95 3.33
CA TYR A 251 -13.95 -4.23 3.89
C TYR A 251 -14.36 -2.99 4.66
N VAL A 252 -15.23 -2.14 4.09
CA VAL A 252 -15.71 -0.93 4.77
C VAL A 252 -16.49 -1.30 6.03
N ALA A 253 -17.42 -2.25 5.91
CA ALA A 253 -18.24 -2.69 7.04
C ALA A 253 -17.40 -3.24 8.20
N ALA A 254 -16.37 -4.04 7.90
CA ALA A 254 -15.46 -4.57 8.90
C ALA A 254 -14.54 -3.49 9.50
N SER A 255 -14.00 -2.60 8.65
CA SER A 255 -13.11 -1.51 9.08
C SER A 255 -13.78 -0.53 10.03
N MET A 256 -15.08 -0.27 9.88
CA MET A 256 -15.84 0.57 10.82
C MET A 256 -15.90 -0.03 12.23
N ARG A 257 -15.91 -1.36 12.35
CA ARG A 257 -15.96 -2.08 13.64
C ARG A 257 -14.58 -2.40 14.18
N ALA A 258 -13.56 -2.41 13.34
CA ALA A 258 -12.20 -2.81 13.70
C ALA A 258 -11.60 -2.00 14.87
N PRO A 259 -11.75 -0.66 14.97
CA PRO A 259 -11.24 0.10 16.11
C PRO A 259 -11.85 -0.33 17.46
N ALA A 260 -13.19 -0.47 17.52
CA ALA A 260 -13.88 -0.89 18.73
C ALA A 260 -13.49 -2.31 19.16
N LEU A 261 -13.38 -3.22 18.18
CA LEU A 261 -12.86 -4.57 18.41
C LEU A 261 -11.41 -4.54 18.90
N THR A 262 -10.58 -3.63 18.39
CA THR A 262 -9.15 -3.52 18.75
C THR A 262 -8.99 -3.02 20.18
N VAL A 263 -9.84 -2.10 20.64
CA VAL A 263 -9.85 -1.69 22.05
C VAL A 263 -10.17 -2.88 22.97
N ARG A 264 -11.13 -3.73 22.57
CA ARG A 264 -11.58 -4.87 23.38
C ARG A 264 -10.66 -6.10 23.27
N TYR A 265 -10.15 -6.40 22.08
CA TYR A 265 -9.46 -7.65 21.73
C TYR A 265 -8.04 -7.42 21.17
N GLY A 266 -7.53 -6.19 21.17
CA GLY A 266 -6.12 -5.88 20.94
C GLY A 266 -5.56 -6.53 19.67
N ARG A 267 -4.35 -7.09 19.79
CA ARG A 267 -3.70 -7.81 18.68
C ARG A 267 -4.46 -9.05 18.17
N ALA A 268 -5.39 -9.61 18.95
CA ALA A 268 -6.16 -10.77 18.52
C ALA A 268 -7.10 -10.44 17.35
N VAL A 269 -7.54 -9.18 17.22
CA VAL A 269 -8.34 -8.73 16.05
C VAL A 269 -7.56 -8.91 14.75
N ILE A 270 -6.26 -8.59 14.76
CA ILE A 270 -5.38 -8.75 13.60
C ILE A 270 -5.25 -10.24 13.24
N ALA A 271 -5.06 -11.11 14.25
CA ALA A 271 -4.94 -12.54 14.03
C ALA A 271 -6.24 -13.14 13.46
N VAL A 272 -7.38 -12.78 14.04
CA VAL A 272 -8.71 -13.20 13.56
C VAL A 272 -8.96 -12.66 12.16
N GLY A 273 -8.64 -11.39 11.89
CA GLY A 273 -8.77 -10.79 10.56
C GLY A 273 -7.94 -11.53 9.52
N ALA A 274 -6.70 -11.89 9.83
CA ALA A 274 -5.83 -12.67 8.95
C ALA A 274 -6.38 -14.09 8.70
N LEU A 275 -6.94 -14.75 9.71
CA LEU A 275 -7.56 -16.07 9.56
C LEU A 275 -8.89 -16.02 8.78
N VAL A 276 -9.69 -14.98 8.97
CA VAL A 276 -10.91 -14.72 8.17
C VAL A 276 -10.54 -14.44 6.70
N LEU A 277 -9.46 -13.70 6.48
CA LEU A 277 -8.92 -13.47 5.14
C LEU A 277 -8.44 -14.78 4.51
N ALA A 278 -7.73 -15.62 5.26
CA ALA A 278 -7.24 -16.93 4.80
C ALA A 278 -8.39 -17.90 4.49
N SER A 279 -9.44 -17.93 5.31
CA SER A 279 -10.63 -18.74 5.04
C SER A 279 -11.39 -18.23 3.82
N GLY A 280 -11.41 -16.92 3.58
CA GLY A 280 -11.90 -16.34 2.32
C GLY A 280 -11.14 -16.84 1.10
N HIS A 281 -9.80 -16.92 1.18
CA HIS A 281 -8.97 -17.51 0.11
C HIS A 281 -9.28 -19.01 -0.07
N GLY A 282 -9.43 -19.76 1.02
CA GLY A 282 -9.82 -21.17 0.96
C GLY A 282 -11.20 -21.41 0.33
N LEU A 283 -12.20 -20.57 0.65
CA LEU A 283 -13.51 -20.62 0.01
C LEU A 283 -13.46 -20.25 -1.47
N LEU A 284 -12.66 -19.24 -1.85
CA LEU A 284 -12.45 -18.91 -3.25
C LEU A 284 -11.77 -20.05 -4.00
N LEU A 285 -10.78 -20.71 -3.38
CA LEU A 285 -10.10 -21.86 -3.96
C LEU A 285 -11.13 -22.98 -4.20
N ALA A 286 -11.88 -23.37 -3.18
CA ALA A 286 -12.91 -24.41 -3.30
C ALA A 286 -13.97 -24.06 -4.36
N ALA A 287 -14.41 -22.81 -4.41
CA ALA A 287 -15.34 -22.33 -5.43
C ALA A 287 -14.74 -22.45 -6.84
N VAL A 288 -13.51 -22.00 -7.04
CA VAL A 288 -12.84 -22.05 -8.35
C VAL A 288 -12.61 -23.50 -8.80
N SER A 289 -12.28 -24.40 -7.87
CA SER A 289 -12.13 -25.83 -8.18
C SER A 289 -13.43 -26.50 -8.61
N ASP A 290 -14.56 -26.04 -8.08
CA ASP A 290 -15.88 -26.53 -8.47
C ASP A 290 -16.34 -25.95 -9.82
N VAL A 291 -16.30 -24.62 -9.98
CA VAL A 291 -16.90 -23.94 -11.14
C VAL A 291 -15.94 -23.64 -12.28
N GLY A 292 -14.63 -23.83 -12.09
CA GLY A 292 -13.59 -23.51 -13.07
C GLY A 292 -13.73 -22.10 -13.63
N ILE A 293 -13.64 -21.97 -14.97
CA ILE A 293 -13.81 -20.69 -15.67
C ILE A 293 -15.21 -20.43 -16.23
N THR A 294 -16.16 -21.37 -16.12
CA THR A 294 -17.45 -21.29 -16.82
C THR A 294 -18.67 -21.20 -15.91
N GLY A 295 -18.57 -21.61 -14.64
CA GLY A 295 -19.73 -21.61 -13.73
C GLY A 295 -20.05 -20.24 -13.13
N SER A 296 -21.10 -20.18 -12.29
CA SER A 296 -21.64 -18.91 -11.79
C SER A 296 -20.65 -18.12 -10.92
N LEU A 297 -20.55 -16.80 -11.16
CA LEU A 297 -19.76 -15.90 -10.32
C LEU A 297 -20.33 -15.75 -8.90
N ALA A 298 -21.61 -16.08 -8.69
CA ALA A 298 -22.26 -15.99 -7.39
C ALA A 298 -21.57 -16.89 -6.34
N VAL A 299 -20.95 -17.99 -6.78
CA VAL A 299 -20.21 -18.92 -5.90
C VAL A 299 -18.96 -18.25 -5.28
N LEU A 300 -18.42 -17.20 -5.91
CA LEU A 300 -17.29 -16.44 -5.38
C LEU A 300 -17.67 -15.46 -4.27
N VAL A 301 -18.94 -15.07 -4.18
CA VAL A 301 -19.42 -14.00 -3.28
C VAL A 301 -19.07 -14.26 -1.81
N PRO A 302 -19.31 -15.45 -1.22
CA PRO A 302 -18.98 -15.71 0.18
C PRO A 302 -17.48 -15.55 0.46
N GLY A 303 -16.63 -16.06 -0.45
CA GLY A 303 -15.18 -15.92 -0.36
C GLY A 303 -14.74 -14.46 -0.42
N LEU A 304 -15.27 -13.68 -1.37
CA LEU A 304 -14.97 -12.25 -1.52
C LEU A 304 -15.40 -11.42 -0.31
N LEU A 305 -16.54 -11.74 0.31
CA LEU A 305 -17.00 -11.09 1.54
C LEU A 305 -16.05 -11.36 2.71
N LEU A 306 -15.59 -12.62 2.89
CA LEU A 306 -14.61 -12.95 3.91
C LEU A 306 -13.27 -12.27 3.65
N VAL A 307 -12.82 -12.22 2.39
CA VAL A 307 -11.60 -11.49 2.01
C VAL A 307 -11.72 -10.01 2.38
N GLY A 308 -12.81 -9.34 1.99
CA GLY A 308 -13.03 -7.94 2.35
C GLY A 308 -13.05 -7.72 3.86
N ALA A 309 -13.82 -8.53 4.58
CA ALA A 309 -13.94 -8.43 6.03
C ALA A 309 -12.59 -8.64 6.73
N GLY A 310 -11.83 -9.65 6.33
CA GLY A 310 -10.51 -9.95 6.86
C GLY A 310 -9.52 -8.80 6.62
N MET A 311 -9.50 -8.21 5.42
CA MET A 311 -8.69 -7.02 5.13
C MET A 311 -9.03 -5.86 6.07
N GLY A 312 -10.32 -5.60 6.33
CA GLY A 312 -10.76 -4.50 7.20
C GLY A 312 -10.38 -4.70 8.67
N LEU A 313 -10.39 -5.93 9.14
CA LEU A 313 -9.97 -6.30 10.50
C LEU A 313 -8.45 -6.26 10.71
N VAL A 314 -7.65 -6.33 9.63
CA VAL A 314 -6.18 -6.26 9.72
C VAL A 314 -5.66 -4.85 9.51
N LEU A 315 -6.09 -4.16 8.44
CA LEU A 315 -5.45 -2.95 7.95
C LEU A 315 -5.39 -1.83 9.01
N ALA A 316 -6.54 -1.44 9.56
CA ALA A 316 -6.60 -0.35 10.53
C ALA A 316 -5.97 -0.72 11.90
N PRO A 317 -6.23 -1.91 12.46
CA PRO A 317 -5.62 -2.31 13.73
C PRO A 317 -4.10 -2.51 13.65
N LEU A 318 -3.57 -2.99 12.53
CA LEU A 318 -2.14 -3.27 12.39
C LEU A 318 -1.29 -1.99 12.49
N ALA A 319 -1.62 -0.97 11.69
CA ALA A 319 -0.87 0.29 11.71
C ALA A 319 -0.96 0.98 13.09
N SER A 320 -2.16 1.02 13.67
CA SER A 320 -2.39 1.65 14.97
C SER A 320 -1.68 0.90 16.11
N THR A 321 -1.72 -0.44 16.13
CA THR A 321 -1.06 -1.26 17.16
C THR A 321 0.46 -1.07 17.16
N ILE A 322 1.07 -0.94 15.98
CA ILE A 322 2.52 -0.72 15.87
C ILE A 322 2.89 0.66 16.38
N LEU A 323 2.15 1.70 15.98
CA LEU A 323 2.43 3.09 16.34
C LEU A 323 2.11 3.41 17.81
N GLN A 324 1.11 2.78 18.42
CA GLN A 324 0.74 3.01 19.82
C GLN A 324 1.85 2.67 20.82
N SER A 325 2.77 1.77 20.46
CA SER A 325 3.87 1.35 21.33
C SER A 325 5.05 2.31 21.35
N LEU A 326 4.98 3.42 20.61
CA LEU A 326 6.10 4.32 20.36
C LEU A 326 5.87 5.69 20.98
N GLU A 327 6.96 6.30 21.45
CA GLU A 327 6.99 7.70 21.86
C GLU A 327 6.56 8.62 20.69
N PRO A 328 5.75 9.67 20.94
CA PRO A 328 5.26 10.58 19.90
C PRO A 328 6.36 11.15 18.98
N GLN A 329 7.55 11.36 19.53
CA GLN A 329 8.72 11.89 18.81
C GLN A 329 9.26 10.89 17.76
N ARG A 330 9.02 9.58 17.94
CA ARG A 330 9.47 8.52 17.02
C ARG A 330 8.39 8.06 16.04
N ALA A 331 7.13 8.48 16.25
CA ALA A 331 5.99 8.06 15.43
C ALA A 331 6.13 8.42 13.94
N GLY A 332 6.76 9.57 13.63
CA GLY A 332 7.00 10.00 12.25
C GLY A 332 7.92 9.04 11.48
N ALA A 333 9.07 8.70 12.06
CA ALA A 333 10.02 7.75 11.47
C ALA A 333 9.42 6.34 11.35
N ALA A 334 8.65 5.91 12.35
CA ALA A 334 7.93 4.64 12.34
C ALA A 334 6.87 4.55 11.23
N SER A 335 6.09 5.61 11.03
CA SER A 335 5.10 5.69 9.94
C SER A 335 5.75 5.60 8.55
N GLY A 336 6.92 6.24 8.38
CA GLY A 336 7.73 6.11 7.16
C GLY A 336 8.17 4.67 6.91
N MET A 337 8.61 3.95 7.95
CA MET A 337 8.96 2.53 7.83
C MET A 337 7.74 1.66 7.51
N LEU A 338 6.58 1.89 8.14
CA LEU A 338 5.35 1.15 7.84
C LEU A 338 4.93 1.28 6.38
N THR A 339 5.02 2.50 5.83
CA THR A 339 4.72 2.76 4.41
C THR A 339 5.75 2.12 3.49
N THR A 340 7.02 2.13 3.89
CA THR A 340 8.09 1.47 3.14
C THR A 340 7.88 -0.05 3.10
N MET A 341 7.60 -0.68 4.24
CA MET A 341 7.28 -2.12 4.33
C MET A 341 6.02 -2.47 3.54
N GLN A 342 5.02 -1.60 3.54
CA GLN A 342 3.84 -1.76 2.68
C GLN A 342 4.22 -1.80 1.19
N ASN A 343 4.98 -0.83 0.71
CA ASN A 343 5.35 -0.74 -0.71
C ASN A 343 6.27 -1.88 -1.14
N VAL A 344 7.27 -2.21 -0.31
CA VAL A 344 8.17 -3.34 -0.54
C VAL A 344 7.39 -4.65 -0.51
N GLY A 345 6.49 -4.82 0.47
CA GLY A 345 5.61 -5.98 0.58
C GLY A 345 4.79 -6.16 -0.69
N ASN A 346 4.06 -5.12 -1.11
CA ASN A 346 3.28 -5.14 -2.35
C ASN A 346 4.10 -5.58 -3.57
N ALA A 347 5.30 -5.01 -3.74
CA ALA A 347 6.16 -5.32 -4.88
C ALA A 347 6.70 -6.76 -4.84
N LEU A 348 7.21 -7.20 -3.69
CA LEU A 348 7.71 -8.56 -3.50
C LEU A 348 6.60 -9.60 -3.65
N GLY A 349 5.43 -9.32 -3.09
CA GLY A 349 4.26 -10.17 -3.21
C GLY A 349 3.86 -10.40 -4.65
N VAL A 350 3.70 -9.31 -5.42
CA VAL A 350 3.31 -9.39 -6.84
C VAL A 350 4.36 -10.14 -7.64
N ALA A 351 5.65 -9.95 -7.34
CA ALA A 351 6.74 -10.72 -7.96
C ALA A 351 6.60 -12.23 -7.66
N VAL A 352 6.55 -12.63 -6.38
CA VAL A 352 6.50 -14.04 -5.95
C VAL A 352 5.22 -14.71 -6.44
N THR A 353 4.07 -14.10 -6.17
CA THR A 353 2.76 -14.62 -6.60
C THR A 353 2.69 -14.65 -8.12
N GLY A 354 3.26 -13.66 -8.81
CA GLY A 354 3.37 -13.65 -10.27
C GLY A 354 4.19 -14.83 -10.80
N VAL A 355 5.29 -15.20 -10.12
CA VAL A 355 6.07 -16.39 -10.50
C VAL A 355 5.21 -17.66 -10.38
N ILE A 356 4.47 -17.79 -9.29
CA ILE A 356 3.61 -18.95 -9.02
C ILE A 356 2.47 -19.01 -10.04
N PHE A 357 1.72 -17.92 -10.17
CA PHE A 357 0.56 -17.79 -11.03
C PHE A 357 0.93 -18.05 -12.49
N PHE A 358 1.83 -17.25 -13.07
CA PHE A 358 2.23 -17.42 -14.46
C PHE A 358 3.06 -18.69 -14.69
N GLY A 359 3.59 -19.32 -13.63
CA GLY A 359 4.19 -20.65 -13.70
C GLY A 359 3.13 -21.73 -13.93
N ALA A 360 1.94 -21.58 -13.35
CA ALA A 360 0.83 -22.52 -13.46
C ALA A 360 -0.18 -22.19 -14.58
N VAL A 361 -0.11 -21.00 -15.20
CA VAL A 361 -1.05 -20.57 -16.26
C VAL A 361 -1.09 -21.53 -17.46
N HIS A 362 -0.03 -22.30 -17.73
CA HIS A 362 -0.05 -23.32 -18.78
C HIS A 362 -1.12 -24.41 -18.55
N SER A 363 -1.51 -24.64 -17.30
CA SER A 363 -2.60 -25.56 -16.90
C SER A 363 -3.97 -24.87 -16.89
N GLY A 364 -4.04 -23.59 -17.23
CA GLY A 364 -5.24 -22.76 -17.21
C GLY A 364 -5.25 -21.71 -16.11
N TYR A 365 -6.09 -20.69 -16.28
CA TYR A 365 -6.21 -19.58 -15.33
C TYR A 365 -6.85 -19.98 -14.00
N ALA A 366 -7.73 -20.98 -13.97
CA ALA A 366 -8.34 -21.46 -12.73
C ALA A 366 -7.31 -22.17 -11.82
N PRO A 367 -6.56 -23.20 -12.27
CA PRO A 367 -5.50 -23.80 -11.45
C PRO A 367 -4.41 -22.82 -11.03
N ALA A 368 -4.04 -21.87 -11.90
CA ALA A 368 -3.09 -20.82 -11.56
C ALA A 368 -3.60 -19.91 -10.42
N PHE A 369 -4.90 -19.57 -10.45
CA PHE A 369 -5.53 -18.78 -9.42
C PHE A 369 -5.66 -19.55 -8.11
N GLU A 370 -6.01 -20.84 -8.14
CA GLU A 370 -6.05 -21.71 -6.96
C GLU A 370 -4.69 -21.79 -6.27
N LEU A 371 -3.61 -21.99 -7.02
CA LEU A 371 -2.27 -22.09 -6.46
C LEU A 371 -1.83 -20.77 -5.81
N ALA A 372 -2.16 -19.63 -6.44
CA ALA A 372 -1.95 -18.32 -5.84
C ALA A 372 -2.78 -18.14 -4.56
N LEU A 373 -4.06 -18.54 -4.55
CA LEU A 373 -4.91 -18.46 -3.36
C LEU A 373 -4.36 -19.31 -2.21
N ALA A 374 -3.83 -20.50 -2.50
CA ALA A 374 -3.21 -21.37 -1.50
C ALA A 374 -1.95 -20.74 -0.88
N GLU A 375 -1.07 -20.20 -1.71
CA GLU A 375 0.13 -19.49 -1.25
C GLU A 375 -0.22 -18.26 -0.39
N LEU A 376 -1.16 -17.44 -0.86
CA LEU A 376 -1.67 -16.29 -0.11
C LEU A 376 -2.32 -16.69 1.22
N ALA A 377 -3.06 -17.81 1.26
CA ALA A 377 -3.64 -18.32 2.51
C ALA A 377 -2.55 -18.74 3.51
N VAL A 378 -1.48 -19.40 3.06
CA VAL A 378 -0.33 -19.76 3.90
C VAL A 378 0.36 -18.50 4.45
N LEU A 379 0.56 -17.49 3.60
CA LEU A 379 1.12 -16.20 4.00
C LEU A 379 0.26 -15.51 5.08
N LEU A 380 -1.07 -15.63 5.00
CA LEU A 380 -1.99 -15.08 6.00
C LEU A 380 -2.00 -15.86 7.32
N VAL A 381 -1.81 -17.17 7.28
CA VAL A 381 -1.57 -17.97 8.50
C VAL A 381 -0.27 -17.53 9.16
N LEU A 382 0.78 -17.25 8.37
CA LEU A 382 2.02 -16.66 8.88
C LEU A 382 1.78 -15.27 9.50
N VAL A 383 1.00 -14.39 8.85
CA VAL A 383 0.60 -13.10 9.44
C VAL A 383 -0.11 -13.30 10.78
N ALA A 384 -1.06 -14.24 10.87
CA ALA A 384 -1.75 -14.57 12.11
C ALA A 384 -0.78 -15.04 13.21
N ALA A 385 0.22 -15.87 12.86
CA ALA A 385 1.25 -16.32 13.79
C ALA A 385 2.18 -15.17 14.25
N LEU A 386 2.58 -14.30 13.33
CA LEU A 386 3.45 -13.14 13.59
C LEU A 386 2.79 -12.11 14.52
N THR A 387 1.46 -12.07 14.60
CA THR A 387 0.76 -11.21 15.57
C THR A 387 1.17 -11.49 17.02
N ARG A 388 1.68 -12.68 17.34
CA ARG A 388 2.21 -13.00 18.68
C ARG A 388 3.42 -12.15 19.07
N LEU A 389 4.10 -11.56 18.08
CA LEU A 389 5.20 -10.63 18.29
C LEU A 389 4.71 -9.20 18.56
N LEU A 390 3.46 -8.86 18.24
CA LEU A 390 2.88 -7.53 18.49
C LEU A 390 2.67 -7.27 19.99
N PRO A 391 2.60 -6.00 20.42
CA PRO A 391 2.31 -5.65 21.82
C PRO A 391 1.02 -6.32 22.31
N GLY A 392 1.06 -6.95 23.49
CA GLY A 392 -0.14 -7.55 24.11
C GLY A 392 -1.03 -6.50 24.82
N HIS A 393 -2.30 -6.85 25.06
CA HIS A 393 -3.32 -6.00 25.70
C HIS A 393 -2.90 -5.28 26.99
N GLY A 394 -1.97 -5.85 27.75
CA GLY A 394 -1.50 -5.27 29.02
C GLY A 394 -0.69 -3.98 28.85
N ALA A 395 -0.11 -3.73 27.66
CA ALA A 395 0.60 -2.49 27.36
C ALA A 395 -0.35 -1.37 26.90
N THR A 396 -1.44 -1.72 26.20
CA THR A 396 -2.44 -0.78 25.68
C THR A 396 -3.31 -0.16 26.77
N ALA A 397 -3.57 -0.87 27.88
CA ALA A 397 -4.35 -0.34 28.99
C ALA A 397 -3.59 0.68 29.87
N ARG A 398 -2.25 0.62 29.91
CA ARG A 398 -1.43 1.54 30.72
C ARG A 398 -1.14 2.88 30.06
N ALA A 399 -1.31 3.00 28.74
CA ALA A 399 -1.10 4.24 28.01
C ALA A 399 -2.33 5.18 28.00
N VAL A 400 -3.48 4.70 28.49
CA VAL A 400 -4.77 5.43 28.48
C VAL A 400 -5.28 5.70 29.91
N ALA A 401 -4.56 5.28 30.95
CA ALA A 401 -4.87 5.66 32.32
C ALA A 401 -4.27 7.05 32.60
N PRO A 402 -5.07 8.02 33.09
CA PRO A 402 -4.60 9.37 33.41
C PRO A 402 -3.55 9.41 34.52
#